data_AF-A0A522C1D9-F1
#
_entry.id   AF-A0A522C1D9-F1
#
_cell.length_a   1.000
_cell.length_b   1.000
_cell.length_c   1.000
_cell.angle_alpha   90.00
_cell.angle_beta   90.00
_cell.angle_gamma   90.00
#
_symmetry.space_group_name_H-M   'P 1'
#
loop_
_entity.id
_entity.type
_entity.pdbx_description
1 polymer ?
#
loop_
_entity_poly.entity_id
_entity_poly.type
_entity_poly.pdbx_seq_one_letter_code
_entity_poly.pdbx_strand_id
1 'polypeptide(L)' 'MQALTHLRKLAADANVILSAVAGKAALRIFLIEEIEIVTSQFNIDEAREYLDVIAEQYSLSEVILESQLKLLPLKIY' A
#
# COMPACT_ATOMS: atom_id res chain seq x y z
N MET A 1 5.91 -16.03 16.14
CA MET A 1 5.87 -14.58 15.86
C MET A 1 5.70 -13.86 17.19
N GLN A 2 6.80 -13.41 17.82
CA GLN A 2 6.78 -12.80 19.17
C GLN A 2 7.36 -11.36 19.20
N ALA A 3 7.69 -10.78 18.04
CA ALA A 3 8.43 -9.51 17.98
C ALA A 3 7.58 -8.26 17.67
N LEU A 4 6.27 -8.39 17.44
CA LEU A 4 5.41 -7.27 16.96
C LEU A 4 4.63 -6.54 18.06
N THR A 5 4.74 -6.93 19.33
CA THR A 5 3.91 -6.42 20.44
C THR A 5 4.09 -4.93 20.78
N HIS A 6 5.04 -4.23 20.15
CA HIS A 6 5.30 -2.80 20.40
C HIS A 6 5.28 -1.91 19.15
N LEU A 7 5.15 -2.47 17.95
CA LEU A 7 5.24 -1.72 16.70
C LEU A 7 3.85 -1.21 16.29
N ARG A 8 3.55 0.04 16.68
CA ARG A 8 2.25 0.68 16.40
C ARG A 8 2.19 1.42 15.07
N LYS A 9 3.34 1.75 14.48
CA LYS A 9 3.44 2.51 13.23
C LYS A 9 4.48 1.90 12.30
N LEU A 10 4.11 1.73 11.04
CA LEU A 10 5.02 1.29 9.98
C LEU A 10 5.01 2.29 8.84
N ALA A 11 6.19 2.75 8.44
CA ALA A 11 6.33 3.54 7.23
C ALA A 11 6.26 2.64 6.00
N ALA A 12 5.47 3.02 5.00
CA ALA A 12 5.38 2.34 3.71
C ALA A 12 5.92 3.23 2.59
N ASP A 13 6.84 2.68 1.79
CA ASP A 13 7.28 3.30 0.53
C ASP A 13 6.30 2.97 -0.61
N ALA A 14 6.56 3.52 -1.80
CA ALA A 14 5.71 3.30 -2.97
C ALA A 14 5.57 1.83 -3.35
N ASN A 15 6.64 1.03 -3.24
CA ASN A 15 6.61 -0.40 -3.61
C ASN A 15 5.73 -1.23 -2.67
N VAL A 16 5.77 -0.93 -1.36
CA VAL A 16 4.88 -1.56 -0.37
C VAL A 16 3.43 -1.20 -0.68
N ILE A 17 3.15 0.05 -1.03
CA ILE A 17 1.82 0.53 -1.42
C ILE A 17 1.34 -0.17 -2.69
N LEU A 18 2.14 -0.19 -3.75
CA LEU A 18 1.83 -0.85 -5.03
C LEU A 18 1.55 -2.35 -4.85
N SER A 19 2.36 -3.03 -4.05
CA SER A 19 2.16 -4.43 -3.70
C SER A 19 0.81 -4.65 -3.00
N ALA A 20 0.45 -3.77 -2.06
CA ALA A 20 -0.81 -3.87 -1.34
C ALA A 20 -2.03 -3.57 -2.24
N VAL A 21 -1.93 -2.54 -3.08
CA VAL A 21 -2.93 -2.16 -4.08
C VAL A 21 -3.18 -3.30 -5.05
N ALA A 22 -2.13 -3.94 -5.57
CA ALA A 22 -2.24 -5.12 -6.44
C ALA A 22 -2.72 -6.40 -5.71
N GLY A 23 -3.14 -6.31 -4.44
CA GLY A 23 -3.66 -7.43 -3.66
C GLY A 23 -2.61 -8.46 -3.25
N LYS A 24 -1.31 -8.08 -3.21
CA LYS A 24 -0.21 -9.00 -2.91
C LYS A 24 0.13 -9.05 -1.41
N ALA A 25 1.28 -9.63 -1.09
CA ALA A 25 1.68 -9.96 0.28
C ALA A 25 1.64 -8.77 1.24
N ALA A 26 1.96 -7.56 0.78
CA ALA A 26 1.95 -6.36 1.60
C ALA A 26 0.56 -6.05 2.16
N LEU A 27 -0.52 -6.33 1.41
CA LEU A 27 -1.90 -6.08 1.83
C LEU A 27 -2.21 -6.70 3.20
N ARG A 28 -1.60 -7.85 3.53
CA ARG A 28 -1.81 -8.52 4.81
C ARG A 28 -1.45 -7.65 6.01
N ILE A 29 -0.45 -6.77 5.87
CA ILE A 29 -0.02 -5.88 6.94
C ILE A 29 -0.99 -4.70 7.12
N PHE A 30 -1.61 -4.23 6.03
CA PHE A 30 -2.62 -3.16 6.05
C PHE A 30 -3.93 -3.58 6.72
N LEU A 31 -4.16 -4.88 6.90
CA LEU A 31 -5.37 -5.43 7.53
C LEU A 31 -5.17 -5.75 9.02
N ILE A 32 -3.99 -5.47 9.59
CA ILE A 32 -3.72 -5.66 11.02
C ILE A 32 -4.15 -4.40 11.77
N GLU A 33 -5.20 -4.49 12.58
CA GLU A 33 -5.82 -3.34 13.26
C GLU A 33 -4.85 -2.60 14.21
N GLU A 34 -3.86 -3.30 14.78
CA GLU A 34 -2.92 -2.73 15.74
C GLU A 34 -1.78 -1.93 15.09
N ILE A 35 -1.68 -1.91 13.76
CA ILE A 35 -0.59 -1.28 13.01
C ILE A 35 -1.15 -0.11 12.17
N GLU A 36 -0.74 1.11 12.51
CA GLU A 36 -0.99 2.29 11.66
C GLU A 36 0.07 2.35 10.55
N ILE A 37 -0.35 2.21 9.29
CA ILE A 37 0.55 2.41 8.15
C ILE A 37 0.61 3.91 7.83
N VAL A 38 1.83 4.45 7.81
CA VAL A 38 2.10 5.86 7.55
C VAL A 38 2.95 6.02 6.30
N THR A 39 2.77 7.13 5.58
CA THR A 39 3.58 7.43 4.39
C THR A 39 3.63 8.94 4.13
N SER A 40 4.41 9.36 3.13
CA SER A 40 4.46 10.74 2.65
C SER A 40 3.60 10.91 1.38
N GLN A 41 3.20 12.14 1.08
CA GLN A 41 2.53 12.43 -0.19
C GLN A 41 3.39 12.03 -1.40
N PHE A 42 4.71 12.22 -1.31
CA PHE A 42 5.67 11.80 -2.33
C PHE A 42 5.54 10.32 -2.71
N ASN A 43 5.44 9.43 -1.73
CA ASN A 43 5.30 7.99 -1.99
C ASN A 43 3.95 7.62 -2.62
N ILE A 44 2.89 8.39 -2.32
CA ILE A 44 1.57 8.21 -2.95
C ILE A 44 1.63 8.62 -4.42
N ASP A 45 2.27 9.75 -4.70
CA ASP A 45 2.41 10.25 -6.06
C ASP A 45 3.28 9.29 -6.89
N GLU A 46 4.40 8.83 -6.36
CA GLU A 46 5.24 7.80 -6.98
C GLU A 46 4.44 6.49 -7.21
N ALA A 47 3.71 6.00 -6.20
CA ALA A 47 2.88 4.80 -6.39
C ALA A 47 1.83 5.00 -7.50
N ARG A 48 1.23 6.19 -7.59
CA ARG A 48 0.26 6.51 -8.65
C ARG A 48 0.89 6.51 -10.04
N GLU A 49 2.12 7.04 -10.17
CA GLU A 49 2.87 7.05 -11.44
C GLU A 49 3.17 5.65 -11.99
N TYR A 50 3.19 4.63 -11.14
CA TYR A 50 3.48 3.24 -11.54
C TYR A 50 2.24 2.33 -11.62
N LEU A 51 1.02 2.86 -11.41
CA LEU A 51 -0.18 2.03 -11.44
C LEU A 51 -0.46 1.42 -12.81
N ASP A 52 -0.18 2.14 -13.89
CA ASP A 52 -0.33 1.68 -15.26
C ASP A 52 0.61 0.50 -15.57
N VAL A 53 1.89 0.61 -15.16
CA VAL A 53 2.89 -0.44 -15.29
C VAL A 53 2.45 -1.70 -14.54
N ILE A 54 1.95 -1.54 -13.31
CA ILE A 54 1.46 -2.65 -12.50
C ILE A 54 0.18 -3.25 -13.09
N ALA A 55 -0.70 -2.43 -13.65
CA ALA A 55 -1.91 -2.88 -14.34
C ALA A 55 -1.56 -3.75 -15.55
N GLU A 56 -0.62 -3.31 -16.39
CA GLU A 56 -0.16 -4.06 -17.54
C GLU A 56 0.55 -5.36 -17.12
N GLN A 57 1.50 -5.27 -16.18
CA GLN A 57 2.31 -6.40 -15.75
C GLN A 57 1.47 -7.57 -15.19
N TYR A 58 0.37 -7.26 -14.52
CA TYR A 58 -0.49 -8.27 -13.88
C TYR A 58 -1.85 -8.45 -14.54
N SER A 59 -2.07 -7.83 -15.71
CA SER A 59 -3.35 -7.85 -16.43
C SER A 59 -4.53 -7.41 -15.54
N LEU A 60 -4.31 -6.37 -14.73
CA LEU A 60 -5.30 -5.77 -13.84
C LEU A 60 -5.89 -4.50 -14.46
N SER A 61 -7.06 -4.08 -13.98
CA SER A 61 -7.65 -2.81 -14.40
C SER A 61 -7.02 -1.67 -13.61
N GLU A 62 -6.43 -0.70 -14.30
CA GLU A 62 -5.89 0.53 -13.70
C GLU A 62 -6.94 1.27 -12.85
N VAL A 63 -8.19 1.33 -13.32
CA VAL A 63 -9.31 1.95 -12.59
C VAL A 63 -9.56 1.24 -11.25
N ILE A 64 -9.44 -0.09 -11.22
CA ILE A 64 -9.56 -0.87 -9.99
C ILE A 64 -8.38 -0.59 -9.07
N LEU A 65 -7.15 -0.54 -9.59
CA LEU A 65 -5.95 -0.25 -8.79
C LEU A 65 -6.00 1.16 -8.18
N GLU A 66 -6.38 2.18 -8.95
CA GLU A 66 -6.56 3.55 -8.44
C GLU A 66 -7.65 3.60 -7.35
N SER A 67 -8.72 2.81 -7.51
CA SER A 67 -9.76 2.69 -6.47
C SER A 67 -9.21 2.02 -5.21
N GLN A 68 -8.40 0.97 -5.35
CA GLN A 68 -7.75 0.29 -4.24
C GLN A 68 -6.74 1.18 -3.52
N LEU A 69 -5.97 2.01 -4.24
CA LEU A 69 -5.06 2.99 -3.66
C LEU A 69 -5.81 3.99 -2.76
N LYS A 70 -6.98 4.47 -3.20
CA LYS A 70 -7.83 5.39 -2.43
C LYS A 70 -8.44 4.76 -1.18
N LEU A 71 -8.66 3.44 -1.19
CA LEU A 71 -9.27 2.70 -0.10
C LEU A 71 -8.24 2.12 0.88
N LEU A 72 -6.95 2.16 0.54
CA LEU A 72 -5.90 1.60 1.37
C LEU A 72 -5.83 2.36 2.71
N PRO A 73 -5.82 1.68 3.86
CA PRO A 73 -5.80 2.34 5.17
C PRO A 73 -4.41 2.92 5.46
N LEU A 74 -4.20 4.13 4.96
CA LEU A 74 -2.95 4.88 5.01
C LEU A 74 -3.16 6.21 5.73
N LYS A 75 -2.14 6.62 6.49
CA LYS A 75 -2.04 7.98 7.01
C LYS A 75 -0.90 8.71 6.35
N ILE A 76 -1.26 9.76 5.60
CA ILE A 76 -0.32 10.60 4.87
C ILE A 76 0.12 11.75 5.78
N TYR A 77 1.44 11.97 5.86
CA TYR A 77 2.08 13.08 6.58
C TYR A 77 2.83 13.99 5.61
#